data_AF-A0A0Q9Q9X5-F1
#
_entry.id   AF-A0A0Q9Q9X5-F1
#
_cell.length_a   1.000
_cell.length_b   1.000
_cell.length_c   1.000
_cell.angle_alpha   90.00
_cell.angle_beta   90.00
_cell.angle_gamma   90.00
#
_symmetry.space_group_name_H-M   'P 1'
#
loop_
_entity.id
_entity.type
_entity.pdbx_description
1 polymer ?
#
loop_
_entity_poly.entity_id
_entity_poly.type
_entity_poly.pdbx_seq_one_letter_code
_entity_poly.pdbx_strand_id
1 'polypeptide(L)'
;MVSAFVNAYFGVVGRKVVAVSAAKGGSSITLWQPGGAYLNDAIARYNTAKNWLTSNGYTIKNKFMVWCQGETDGDNAMSGANYAIHINCMIDAMITTGLEKCYIVRIGNHRDNATLYDSIITVQTELCRTHSNMVLVSTKFAAMATAGLMKDQFHYTQAGYNAVGADAGINTAFHIMTKKEPCMYDLVSATMYFSYK
;
A
#
# COMPACT_ATOMS: atom_id res chain seq x y z
N MET A 1 -11.40 2.32 2.57
CA MET A 1 -10.16 2.97 2.10
C MET A 1 -10.19 3.20 0.59
N VAL A 2 -10.36 2.15 -0.23
CA VAL A 2 -10.23 2.23 -1.71
C VAL A 2 -11.10 3.31 -2.36
N SER A 3 -12.37 3.46 -1.98
CA SER A 3 -13.24 4.49 -2.56
C SER A 3 -12.73 5.92 -2.31
N ALA A 4 -12.23 6.20 -1.10
CA ALA A 4 -11.64 7.50 -0.79
C ALA A 4 -10.35 7.75 -1.57
N PHE A 5 -9.52 6.71 -1.73
CA PHE A 5 -8.33 6.76 -2.60
C PHE A 5 -8.69 7.11 -4.04
N VAL A 6 -9.66 6.39 -4.62
CA VAL A 6 -10.09 6.61 -6.01
C VAL A 6 -10.63 8.03 -6.21
N ASN A 7 -11.46 8.51 -5.29
CA ASN A 7 -12.03 9.86 -5.36
C ASN A 7 -10.94 10.92 -5.28
N ALA A 8 -10.00 10.79 -4.34
CA ALA A 8 -8.92 11.76 -4.17
C ALA A 8 -7.93 11.74 -5.34
N TYR A 9 -7.57 10.55 -5.83
CA TYR A 9 -6.77 10.40 -7.04
C TYR A 9 -7.44 11.04 -8.26
N PHE A 10 -8.72 10.73 -8.47
CA PHE A 10 -9.49 11.28 -9.59
C PHE A 10 -9.59 12.81 -9.50
N GLY A 11 -9.79 13.37 -8.30
CA GLY A 11 -9.87 14.81 -8.10
C GLY A 11 -8.61 15.59 -8.51
N VAL A 12 -7.44 14.95 -8.46
CA VAL A 12 -6.16 15.57 -8.87
C VAL A 12 -5.82 15.25 -10.33
N VAL A 13 -6.02 14.00 -10.75
CA VAL A 13 -5.52 13.49 -12.03
C VAL A 13 -6.54 13.64 -13.16
N GLY A 14 -7.84 13.66 -12.84
CA GLY A 14 -8.94 13.69 -13.80
C GLY A 14 -9.13 12.40 -14.60
N ARG A 15 -8.39 11.32 -14.29
CA ARG A 15 -8.47 10.03 -14.98
C ARG A 15 -9.23 9.01 -14.15
N LYS A 16 -10.24 8.38 -14.77
CA LYS A 16 -11.03 7.31 -14.14
C LYS A 16 -10.12 6.14 -13.73
N VAL A 17 -10.43 5.52 -12.60
CA VAL A 17 -9.69 4.38 -12.06
C VAL A 17 -10.58 3.14 -12.13
N VAL A 18 -10.03 2.04 -12.63
CA VAL A 18 -10.61 0.70 -12.48
C VAL A 18 -9.86 0.00 -11.36
N ALA A 19 -10.49 -0.09 -10.19
CA ALA A 19 -9.89 -0.71 -9.02
C ALA A 19 -10.14 -2.23 -9.01
N VAL A 20 -9.07 -3.01 -8.93
CA VAL A 20 -9.12 -4.48 -8.82
C VAL A 20 -8.86 -4.88 -7.37
N SER A 21 -9.87 -5.39 -6.69
CA SER A 21 -9.72 -5.84 -5.30
C SER A 21 -9.20 -7.27 -5.24
N ALA A 22 -8.09 -7.45 -4.52
CA ALA A 22 -7.49 -8.76 -4.24
C ALA A 22 -7.22 -9.00 -2.75
N ALA A 23 -7.47 -8.02 -1.87
CA ALA A 23 -7.10 -8.11 -0.45
C ALA A 23 -7.70 -9.34 0.27
N LYS A 24 -6.93 -9.92 1.19
CA LYS A 24 -7.33 -11.03 2.07
C LYS A 24 -7.04 -10.64 3.51
N GLY A 25 -8.05 -10.71 4.38
CA GLY A 25 -7.88 -10.41 5.80
C GLY A 25 -7.02 -11.47 6.50
N GLY A 26 -6.19 -11.05 7.47
CA GLY A 26 -5.37 -11.95 8.29
C GLY A 26 -4.26 -12.70 7.53
N SER A 27 -3.89 -12.25 6.33
CA SER A 27 -2.83 -12.89 5.55
C SER A 27 -1.45 -12.34 5.90
N SER A 28 -0.49 -13.24 6.15
CA SER A 28 0.95 -12.93 6.20
C SER A 28 1.53 -12.74 4.80
N ILE A 29 2.61 -11.97 4.67
CA ILE A 29 3.35 -11.79 3.41
C ILE A 29 3.82 -13.11 2.79
N THR A 30 4.01 -14.15 3.60
CA THR A 30 4.39 -15.51 3.17
C THR A 30 3.36 -16.18 2.26
N LEU A 31 2.09 -15.77 2.33
CA LEU A 31 1.01 -16.28 1.46
C LEU A 31 0.97 -15.57 0.10
N TRP A 32 1.67 -14.44 -0.02
CA TRP A 32 1.69 -13.56 -1.19
C TRP A 32 2.92 -13.77 -2.07
N GLN A 33 3.50 -14.96 -2.06
CA GLN A 33 4.73 -15.27 -2.79
C GLN A 33 4.43 -15.85 -4.19
N PRO A 34 5.37 -15.72 -5.15
CA PRO A 34 5.24 -16.33 -6.48
C PRO A 34 4.90 -17.81 -6.44
N GLY A 35 3.96 -18.23 -7.30
CA GLY A 35 3.41 -19.59 -7.28
C GLY A 35 2.37 -19.85 -6.19
N GLY A 36 2.24 -18.97 -5.20
CA GLY A 36 1.24 -19.03 -4.14
C GLY A 36 -0.16 -18.61 -4.62
N ALA A 37 -1.19 -19.17 -3.98
CA ALA A 37 -2.59 -18.98 -4.39
C ALA A 37 -3.04 -17.51 -4.35
N TYR A 38 -2.61 -16.72 -3.36
CA TYR A 38 -3.09 -15.34 -3.21
C TYR A 38 -2.47 -14.41 -4.25
N LEU A 39 -1.17 -14.53 -4.51
CA LEU A 39 -0.51 -13.75 -5.55
C LEU A 39 -1.02 -14.15 -6.94
N ASN A 40 -1.22 -15.45 -7.19
CA ASN A 40 -1.79 -15.93 -8.45
C ASN A 40 -3.21 -15.38 -8.68
N ASP A 41 -4.07 -15.35 -7.65
CA ASP A 41 -5.40 -14.74 -7.73
C ASP A 41 -5.32 -13.23 -8.05
N ALA A 42 -4.41 -12.49 -7.39
CA ALA A 42 -4.21 -11.07 -7.69
C ALA A 42 -3.72 -10.81 -9.12
N ILE A 43 -2.74 -11.59 -9.59
CA ILE A 43 -2.21 -11.54 -10.96
C ILE A 43 -3.31 -11.86 -11.98
N ALA A 44 -4.09 -12.92 -11.72
CA ALA A 44 -5.19 -13.32 -12.60
C ALA A 44 -6.23 -12.20 -12.71
N ARG A 45 -6.70 -11.63 -11.59
CA ARG A 45 -7.66 -10.52 -11.58
C ARG A 45 -7.14 -9.29 -12.30
N TYR A 46 -5.87 -8.94 -12.08
CA TYR A 46 -5.23 -7.82 -12.76
C TYR A 46 -5.20 -8.05 -14.29
N ASN A 47 -4.76 -9.22 -14.74
CA ASN A 47 -4.71 -9.55 -16.16
C ASN A 47 -6.10 -9.62 -16.79
N THR A 48 -7.09 -10.19 -16.12
CA THR A 48 -8.48 -10.22 -16.59
C THR A 48 -9.02 -8.80 -16.79
N ALA A 49 -8.84 -7.91 -15.81
CA ALA A 49 -9.29 -6.52 -15.92
C ALA A 49 -8.55 -5.76 -17.03
N LYS A 50 -7.22 -5.89 -17.09
CA LYS A 50 -6.37 -5.27 -18.11
C LYS A 50 -6.80 -5.72 -19.51
N ASN A 51 -6.93 -7.02 -19.73
CA ASN A 51 -7.27 -7.60 -21.01
C ASN A 51 -8.68 -7.17 -21.44
N TRP A 52 -9.66 -7.22 -20.53
CA TRP A 52 -11.02 -6.76 -20.82
C TRP A 52 -11.02 -5.28 -21.25
N LEU A 53 -10.32 -4.41 -20.52
CA LEU A 53 -10.23 -2.99 -20.86
C LEU A 53 -9.61 -2.78 -22.25
N THR A 54 -8.48 -3.41 -22.53
CA THR A 54 -7.81 -3.24 -23.82
C THR A 54 -8.61 -3.82 -24.98
N SER A 55 -9.25 -4.98 -24.80
CA SER A 55 -10.11 -5.60 -25.83
C SER A 55 -11.38 -4.80 -26.10
N ASN A 56 -11.81 -3.95 -25.16
CA ASN A 56 -12.96 -3.07 -25.31
C ASN A 56 -12.55 -1.62 -25.65
N GLY A 57 -11.34 -1.40 -26.19
CA GLY A 57 -10.91 -0.11 -26.73
C GLY A 57 -10.47 0.92 -25.69
N TYR A 58 -10.33 0.54 -24.41
CA TYR A 58 -9.83 1.46 -23.38
C TYR A 58 -8.31 1.54 -23.41
N THR A 59 -7.77 2.76 -23.36
CA THR A 59 -6.34 2.99 -23.18
C THR A 59 -6.01 3.11 -21.69
N ILE A 60 -5.21 2.17 -21.17
CA ILE A 60 -4.73 2.20 -19.79
C ILE A 60 -3.47 3.07 -19.71
N LYS A 61 -3.53 4.18 -18.97
CA LYS A 61 -2.42 5.14 -18.86
C LYS A 61 -1.42 4.82 -17.75
N ASN A 62 -1.89 4.24 -16.65
CA ASN A 62 -1.06 3.90 -15.49
C ASN A 62 -1.52 2.56 -14.93
N LYS A 63 -0.57 1.66 -14.65
CA LYS A 63 -0.81 0.36 -14.03
C LYS A 63 -0.03 0.30 -12.73
N PHE A 64 -0.73 0.25 -11.61
CA PHE A 64 -0.07 0.23 -10.29
C PHE A 64 -0.89 -0.58 -9.30
N MET A 65 -0.25 -0.98 -8.21
CA MET A 65 -0.91 -1.57 -7.05
C MET A 65 -0.83 -0.64 -5.86
N VAL A 66 -1.81 -0.75 -4.97
CA VAL A 66 -1.77 -0.14 -3.63
C VAL A 66 -1.70 -1.27 -2.62
N TRP A 67 -0.69 -1.26 -1.77
CA TRP A 67 -0.41 -2.31 -0.79
C TRP A 67 -0.55 -1.77 0.62
N CYS A 68 -1.31 -2.49 1.44
CA CYS A 68 -1.51 -2.21 2.87
C CYS A 68 -1.67 -3.55 3.58
N GLN A 69 -0.59 -4.06 4.13
CA GLN A 69 -0.53 -5.34 4.84
C GLN A 69 0.76 -5.34 5.66
N GLY A 70 0.76 -6.04 6.79
CA GLY A 70 1.95 -6.35 7.56
C GLY A 70 1.65 -6.66 9.03
N GLU A 71 0.43 -6.37 9.47
CA GLU A 71 -0.06 -6.59 10.83
C GLU A 71 0.12 -8.06 11.25
N THR A 72 -0.32 -9.01 10.41
CA THR A 72 -0.15 -10.45 10.68
C THR A 72 1.31 -10.89 10.76
N ASP A 73 2.22 -10.24 10.02
CA ASP A 73 3.65 -10.54 10.11
C ASP A 73 4.24 -10.02 11.41
N GLY A 74 3.76 -8.86 11.88
CA GLY A 74 4.06 -8.34 13.22
C GLY A 74 3.52 -9.24 14.34
N ASP A 75 2.28 -9.73 14.22
CA ASP A 75 1.69 -10.68 15.17
C ASP A 75 2.51 -11.97 15.27
N ASN A 76 3.06 -12.42 14.14
CA ASN A 76 3.93 -13.59 14.04
C ASN A 76 5.39 -13.30 14.43
N ALA A 77 5.70 -12.09 14.93
CA ALA A 77 7.05 -11.65 15.28
C ALA A 77 8.08 -11.83 14.14
N MET A 78 7.64 -11.65 12.88
CA MET A 78 8.53 -11.71 11.73
C MET A 78 9.55 -10.58 11.80
N SER A 79 10.82 -10.91 11.55
CA SER A 79 11.86 -9.89 11.44
C SER A 79 11.64 -9.01 10.20
N GLY A 80 11.97 -7.72 10.30
CA GLY A 80 11.95 -6.80 9.16
C GLY A 80 12.78 -7.32 7.98
N ALA A 81 13.91 -7.99 8.23
CA ALA A 81 14.73 -8.61 7.17
C ALA A 81 13.97 -9.69 6.39
N ASN A 82 13.26 -10.59 7.08
CA ASN A 82 12.44 -11.61 6.41
C ASN A 82 11.27 -10.99 5.66
N TYR A 83 10.61 -10.00 6.26
CA TYR A 83 9.53 -9.27 5.59
C TYR A 83 10.05 -8.58 4.31
N ALA A 84 11.23 -7.96 4.35
CA ALA A 84 11.87 -7.35 3.18
C ALA A 84 12.09 -8.33 2.04
N ILE A 85 12.59 -9.54 2.33
CA ILE A 85 12.79 -10.57 1.30
C ILE A 85 11.45 -10.88 0.61
N HIS A 86 10.41 -11.14 1.41
CA HIS A 86 9.12 -11.57 0.90
C HIS A 86 8.35 -10.46 0.17
N ILE A 87 8.38 -9.22 0.65
CA ILE A 87 7.69 -8.11 -0.02
C ILE A 87 8.38 -7.73 -1.33
N ASN A 88 9.71 -7.74 -1.39
CA ASN A 88 10.44 -7.51 -2.65
C ASN A 88 10.10 -8.59 -3.67
N CYS A 89 10.13 -9.87 -3.28
CA CYS A 89 9.78 -10.99 -4.16
C CYS A 89 8.35 -10.86 -4.72
N MET A 90 7.39 -10.49 -3.87
CA MET A 90 6.00 -10.26 -4.27
C MET A 90 5.87 -9.09 -5.25
N ILE A 91 6.52 -7.96 -4.96
CA ILE A 91 6.46 -6.76 -5.80
C ILE A 91 7.12 -7.01 -7.14
N ASP A 92 8.28 -7.64 -7.19
CA ASP A 92 8.99 -7.96 -8.43
C ASP A 92 8.15 -8.85 -9.36
N ALA A 93 7.40 -9.79 -8.80
CA ALA A 93 6.46 -10.61 -9.56
C ALA A 93 5.31 -9.79 -10.16
N MET A 94 4.75 -8.83 -9.40
CA MET A 94 3.71 -7.94 -9.89
C MET A 94 4.24 -6.94 -10.94
N ILE A 95 5.47 -6.44 -10.79
CA ILE A 95 6.16 -5.61 -11.78
C ILE A 95 6.42 -6.41 -13.07
N THR A 96 6.89 -7.65 -12.95
CA THR A 96 7.09 -8.56 -14.10
C THR A 96 5.79 -8.83 -14.85
N THR A 97 4.65 -8.86 -14.14
CA THR A 97 3.30 -8.99 -14.73
C THR A 97 2.86 -7.72 -15.50
N GLY A 98 3.57 -6.60 -15.30
CA GLY A 98 3.41 -5.37 -16.06
C GLY A 98 2.83 -4.20 -15.26
N LEU A 99 2.87 -4.24 -13.92
CA LEU A 99 2.69 -3.03 -13.11
C LEU A 99 3.93 -2.12 -13.21
N GLU A 100 3.70 -0.82 -13.07
CA GLU A 100 4.75 0.21 -13.12
C GLU A 100 5.31 0.54 -11.73
N LYS A 101 4.44 0.54 -10.70
CA LYS A 101 4.77 0.89 -9.30
C LYS A 101 3.88 0.15 -8.31
N CYS A 102 4.40 0.01 -7.09
CA CYS A 102 3.68 -0.37 -5.89
C CYS A 102 3.63 0.83 -4.93
N TYR A 103 2.43 1.30 -4.61
CA TYR A 103 2.19 2.37 -3.65
C TYR A 103 1.90 1.77 -2.28
N ILE A 104 2.78 2.01 -1.31
CA ILE A 104 2.66 1.48 0.05
C ILE A 104 1.87 2.45 0.91
N VAL A 105 0.79 1.96 1.51
CA VAL A 105 0.18 2.56 2.69
C VAL A 105 0.77 1.81 3.87
N ARG A 106 1.63 2.49 4.63
CA ARG A 106 2.32 1.86 5.77
C ARG A 106 1.31 1.54 6.87
N ILE A 107 1.45 0.37 7.46
CA ILE A 107 0.57 -0.05 8.56
C ILE A 107 0.70 0.89 9.76
N GLY A 108 -0.36 0.92 10.57
CA GLY A 108 -0.36 1.58 11.88
C GLY A 108 0.15 0.64 12.97
N ASN A 109 -0.07 1.05 14.22
CA ASN A 109 0.31 0.28 15.40
C ASN A 109 -0.87 -0.55 15.92
N HIS A 110 -0.58 -1.61 16.66
CA HIS A 110 -1.56 -2.26 17.51
C HIS A 110 -2.04 -1.30 18.61
N ARG A 111 -3.35 -1.20 18.84
CA ARG A 111 -3.95 -0.21 19.77
C ARG A 111 -3.35 -0.31 21.18
N ASP A 112 -3.24 -1.53 21.69
CA ASP A 112 -2.86 -1.81 23.08
C ASP A 112 -1.36 -2.16 23.23
N ASN A 113 -0.62 -2.22 22.12
CA ASN A 113 0.81 -2.55 22.11
C ASN A 113 1.49 -1.78 20.97
N ALA A 114 1.77 -0.50 21.20
CA ALA A 114 2.16 0.43 20.16
C ALA A 114 3.42 0.01 19.38
N THR A 115 4.32 -0.77 19.98
CA THR A 115 5.60 -1.17 19.38
C THR A 115 5.56 -2.54 18.70
N LEU A 116 4.41 -3.24 18.73
CA LEU A 116 4.29 -4.62 18.22
C LEU A 116 4.71 -4.72 16.74
N TYR A 117 4.48 -3.66 15.96
CA TYR A 117 4.68 -3.66 14.51
C TYR A 117 5.90 -2.83 14.06
N ASP A 118 6.75 -2.38 14.99
CA ASP A 118 7.87 -1.48 14.70
C ASP A 118 8.84 -2.04 13.65
N SER A 119 9.13 -3.35 13.71
CA SER A 119 10.02 -4.01 12.75
C SER A 119 9.47 -3.92 11.32
N ILE A 120 8.16 -4.12 11.16
CA ILE A 120 7.47 -4.08 9.88
C ILE A 120 7.32 -2.64 9.37
N ILE A 121 6.95 -1.70 10.26
CA ILE A 121 6.85 -0.27 9.95
C ILE A 121 8.20 0.28 9.49
N THR A 122 9.29 -0.08 10.18
CA THR A 122 10.65 0.35 9.84
C THR A 122 11.04 -0.13 8.45
N VAL A 123 10.85 -1.42 8.16
CA VAL A 123 11.26 -1.97 6.86
C VAL A 123 10.38 -1.46 5.71
N GLN A 124 9.06 -1.29 5.91
CA GLN A 124 8.19 -0.68 4.90
C GLN A 124 8.65 0.74 4.55
N THR A 125 9.05 1.52 5.56
CA THR A 125 9.56 2.88 5.38
C THR A 125 10.87 2.85 4.59
N GLU A 126 11.82 2.01 4.98
CA GLU A 126 13.14 1.98 4.36
C GLU A 126 13.12 1.45 2.92
N LEU A 127 12.30 0.44 2.64
CA LEU A 127 12.10 -0.05 1.28
C LEU A 127 11.50 1.04 0.38
N CYS A 128 10.58 1.86 0.88
CA CYS A 128 10.04 2.97 0.08
C CYS A 128 11.07 4.06 -0.20
N ARG A 129 12.10 4.22 0.65
CA ARG A 129 13.19 5.18 0.38
C ARG A 129 14.16 4.68 -0.69
N THR A 130 14.38 3.37 -0.75
CA THR A 130 15.49 2.77 -1.52
C THR A 130 15.03 2.01 -2.76
N HIS A 131 13.89 1.34 -2.71
CA HIS A 131 13.38 0.51 -3.81
C HIS A 131 12.69 1.36 -4.87
N SER A 132 13.21 1.35 -6.10
CA SER A 132 12.74 2.22 -7.19
C SER A 132 11.26 2.03 -7.52
N ASN A 133 10.72 0.81 -7.36
CA ASN A 133 9.32 0.51 -7.66
C ASN A 133 8.35 0.66 -6.48
N MET A 134 8.81 1.08 -5.30
CA MET A 134 7.98 1.25 -4.11
C MET A 134 7.88 2.72 -3.74
N VAL A 135 6.68 3.23 -3.51
CA VAL A 135 6.44 4.63 -3.16
C VAL A 135 5.59 4.68 -1.90
N LEU A 136 6.07 5.31 -0.84
CA LEU A 136 5.26 5.50 0.37
C LEU A 136 4.23 6.59 0.10
N VAL A 137 2.94 6.29 0.30
CA VAL A 137 1.86 7.24 0.01
C VAL A 137 1.02 7.61 1.21
N SER A 138 1.14 6.91 2.33
CA SER A 138 0.59 7.38 3.60
C SER A 138 1.23 6.68 4.79
N THR A 139 1.38 7.45 5.87
CA THR A 139 1.79 7.00 7.21
C THR A 139 0.66 7.15 8.24
N LYS A 140 -0.51 7.64 7.82
CA LYS A 140 -1.57 8.14 8.72
C LYS A 140 -2.16 7.08 9.64
N PHE A 141 -2.05 5.80 9.32
CA PHE A 141 -2.51 4.74 10.23
C PHE A 141 -1.81 4.78 11.60
N ALA A 142 -0.59 5.33 11.69
CA ALA A 142 0.10 5.52 12.97
C ALA A 142 -0.66 6.42 13.97
N ALA A 143 -1.57 7.29 13.50
CA ALA A 143 -2.34 8.21 14.33
C ALA A 143 -3.65 7.62 14.89
N MET A 144 -4.07 6.44 14.42
CA MET A 144 -5.48 6.04 14.56
C MET A 144 -5.88 5.74 16.01
N ALA A 145 -4.98 5.16 16.81
CA ALA A 145 -5.22 4.90 18.23
C ALA A 145 -5.40 6.20 19.01
N THR A 146 -4.50 7.17 18.86
CA THR A 146 -4.56 8.45 19.58
C THR A 146 -5.72 9.32 19.10
N ALA A 147 -6.13 9.19 17.84
CA ALA A 147 -7.29 9.89 17.29
C ALA A 147 -8.64 9.25 17.64
N GLY A 148 -8.68 8.13 18.36
CA GLY A 148 -9.92 7.41 18.66
C GLY A 148 -10.59 6.80 17.42
N LEU A 149 -9.81 6.52 16.38
CA LEU A 149 -10.27 6.02 15.08
C LEU A 149 -10.05 4.50 14.90
N MET A 150 -9.75 3.77 15.97
CA MET A 150 -9.67 2.31 15.98
C MET A 150 -11.06 1.70 16.17
N LYS A 151 -11.37 0.65 15.41
CA LYS A 151 -12.58 -0.17 15.58
C LYS A 151 -12.34 -1.27 16.62
N ASP A 152 -11.18 -1.90 16.58
CA ASP A 152 -10.69 -2.91 17.53
C ASP A 152 -9.18 -2.74 17.71
N GLN A 153 -8.44 -3.76 18.17
CA GLN A 153 -7.00 -3.60 18.40
C GLN A 153 -6.18 -3.40 17.11
N PHE A 154 -6.72 -3.79 15.95
CA PHE A 154 -5.98 -3.90 14.69
C PHE A 154 -6.64 -3.12 13.54
N HIS A 155 -7.97 -3.02 13.56
CA HIS A 155 -8.76 -2.44 12.49
C HIS A 155 -9.17 -1.00 12.79
N TYR A 156 -9.43 -0.25 11.72
CA TYR A 156 -9.76 1.16 11.78
C TYR A 156 -11.26 1.38 11.54
N THR A 157 -11.78 2.50 12.03
CA THR A 157 -13.12 2.98 11.68
C THR A 157 -13.18 3.37 10.20
N GLN A 158 -14.40 3.49 9.65
CA GLN A 158 -14.57 3.96 8.29
C GLN A 158 -14.02 5.38 8.10
N ALA A 159 -14.11 6.24 9.11
CA ALA A 159 -13.52 7.59 9.10
C ALA A 159 -11.98 7.53 8.97
N GLY A 160 -11.32 6.67 9.75
CA GLY A 160 -9.89 6.41 9.62
C GLY A 160 -9.50 5.92 8.22
N TYR A 161 -10.22 4.92 7.71
CA TYR A 161 -10.00 4.41 6.34
C TYR A 161 -10.23 5.46 5.25
N ASN A 162 -11.16 6.40 5.44
CA ASN A 162 -11.40 7.48 4.49
C ASN A 162 -10.26 8.50 4.51
N ALA A 163 -9.79 8.87 5.71
CA ALA A 163 -8.67 9.80 5.88
C ALA A 163 -7.38 9.28 5.25
N VAL A 164 -7.04 8.00 5.52
CA VAL A 164 -5.85 7.37 4.92
C VAL A 164 -6.01 7.15 3.42
N GLY A 165 -7.20 6.71 2.98
CA GLY A 165 -7.47 6.54 1.55
C GLY A 165 -7.30 7.84 0.77
N ALA A 166 -7.88 8.95 1.26
CA ALA A 166 -7.76 10.25 0.61
C ALA A 166 -6.30 10.73 0.53
N ASP A 167 -5.56 10.59 1.62
CA ASP A 167 -4.13 10.94 1.69
C ASP A 167 -3.28 10.15 0.69
N ALA A 168 -3.45 8.82 0.69
CA ALA A 168 -2.77 7.94 -0.24
C ALA A 168 -3.14 8.27 -1.70
N GLY A 169 -4.41 8.59 -1.98
CA GLY A 169 -4.86 8.97 -3.31
C GLY A 169 -4.21 10.25 -3.83
N ILE A 170 -4.11 11.28 -2.97
CA ILE A 170 -3.43 12.55 -3.29
C ILE A 170 -1.94 12.32 -3.55
N ASN A 171 -1.26 11.57 -2.68
CA ASN A 171 0.18 11.32 -2.81
C ASN A 171 0.52 10.45 -4.03
N THR A 172 -0.29 9.43 -4.33
CA THR A 172 -0.17 8.67 -5.59
C THR A 172 -0.39 9.57 -6.80
N ALA A 173 -1.41 10.44 -6.77
CA ALA A 173 -1.68 11.38 -7.85
C ALA A 173 -0.50 12.35 -8.06
N PHE A 174 0.03 12.92 -6.99
CA PHE A 174 1.20 13.79 -7.01
C PHE A 174 2.39 13.10 -7.69
N HIS A 175 2.72 11.88 -7.26
CA HIS A 175 3.82 11.11 -7.86
C HIS A 175 3.58 10.83 -9.35
N ILE A 176 2.36 10.43 -9.72
CA ILE A 176 2.04 10.14 -11.13
C ILE A 176 2.16 11.38 -12.03
N MET A 177 1.73 12.54 -11.53
CA MET A 177 1.68 13.79 -12.30
C MET A 177 3.04 14.50 -12.37
N THR A 178 3.84 14.41 -11.31
CA THR A 178 5.10 15.17 -11.19
C THR A 178 6.35 14.33 -11.35
N LYS A 179 6.22 13.00 -11.24
CA LYS A 179 7.34 12.04 -11.13
C LYS A 179 8.25 12.28 -9.92
N LYS A 180 7.77 13.03 -8.92
CA LYS A 180 8.46 13.25 -7.64
C LYS A 180 7.81 12.41 -6.55
N GLU A 181 8.63 11.89 -5.66
CA GLU A 181 8.17 11.16 -4.47
C GLU A 181 7.49 12.12 -3.47
N PRO A 182 6.40 11.72 -2.82
CA PRO A 182 5.69 12.56 -1.86
C PRO A 182 6.52 12.76 -0.59
N CYS A 183 6.39 13.95 -0.01
CA CYS A 183 6.92 14.26 1.31
C CYS A 183 5.74 14.34 2.30
N MET A 184 5.88 13.74 3.48
CA MET A 184 4.81 13.68 4.48
C MET A 184 5.38 13.63 5.89
N TYR A 185 4.65 14.18 6.85
CA TYR A 185 5.04 14.05 8.26
C TYR A 185 4.83 12.61 8.73
N ASP A 186 5.83 12.05 9.39
CA ASP A 186 5.80 10.72 9.95
C ASP A 186 5.71 10.81 11.48
N LEU A 187 4.56 10.41 12.03
CA LEU A 187 4.31 10.42 13.46
C LEU A 187 5.16 9.41 14.23
N VAL A 188 5.61 8.32 13.59
CA VAL A 188 6.43 7.29 14.26
C VAL A 188 7.84 7.83 14.52
N SER A 189 8.42 8.54 13.55
CA SER A 189 9.76 9.12 13.65
C SER A 189 9.77 10.59 14.08
N ALA A 190 8.58 11.19 14.27
CA ALA A 190 8.36 12.60 14.59
C ALA A 190 9.08 13.60 13.65
N THR A 191 9.28 13.22 12.38
CA THR A 191 9.99 14.01 11.37
C THR A 191 9.31 13.91 10.00
N MET A 192 9.78 14.71 9.04
CA MET A 192 9.34 14.58 7.65
C MET A 192 9.98 13.35 7.00
N TYR A 193 9.15 12.51 6.37
CA TYR A 193 9.60 11.47 5.47
C TYR A 193 10.04 12.07 4.14
N PHE A 194 11.25 11.69 3.71
CA PHE A 194 11.78 11.92 2.38
C PHE A 194 12.20 10.59 1.74
N SER A 195 11.93 10.45 0.45
CA SER A 195 12.52 9.41 -0.39
C SER A 195 13.98 9.75 -0.71
N TYR A 196 14.82 8.73 -0.95
CA TYR A 196 16.19 8.91 -1.46
C TYR A 196 16.29 8.79 -2.99
N LYS A 197 15.15 8.65 -3.65
CA LYS A 197 14.99 8.53 -5.11
C LYS A 197 14.38 9.80 -5.71
#